data_AF-A0AA40CR34-F1
#
_entry.id   AF-A0AA40CR34-F1
#
_cell.length_a   1.000
_cell.length_b   1.000
_cell.length_c   1.000
_cell.angle_alpha   90.00
_cell.angle_beta   90.00
_cell.angle_gamma   90.00
#
_symmetry.space_group_name_H-M   'P 1'
#
loop_
_entity.id
_entity.type
_entity.pdbx_description
1 polymer ?
#
loop_
_entity_poly.entity_id
_entity_poly.type
_entity_poly.pdbx_seq_one_letter_code
_entity_poly.pdbx_strand_id
1 'polypeptide(L)'
;MTTPSSPTGPHVHNYWQLALDSLSPDLKANVNLASTSRRDILEAVLQVSEEKRTLCMKKRWRFKKSNGEEIILRDVLENISRWIDRFKAVGDTAVQFDPSPASLAWAAVRFLLQATVNDVEIFGAMADNLETISRLIAQYREFEQLHLQQPSTISSLLEDGLTRLYAAMLTFLAKAVHYYQDSTVVRISKSPFRIVENQDIVKVLAQEKEVLKLAGFTNTERLLSLQTVMVRLSDQATVSEKALQESRYRELLNWLSPIQFSHHHADHSEHRLTGTGQWLLDHPEYCQWRASSSSSTLLLHGIPGCGKSMLSSMVVDSLLSERAANPTTAPFAYFYCADYEAEPERGQPDKILRSIVRQLTVSAQPQRKVRDAVLSEYERRRAEAELDGFEAKMLQVDDCVRLILDVTNSDPVTIVLDAVDEVKEQDRYELLHALSRVVSSSNNVTKVLVTSRDNSHIHAILPDARKLRINKEGNHADVDCFVRAQINGVTEAKRLLNGRVSLSLRDELVDKLVEGAGEM
;
A
#
# COMPACT_ATOMS: atom_id res chain seq x y z
N MET A 1 -10.79 23.64 42.60
CA MET A 1 -12.15 23.76 42.04
C MET A 1 -12.04 24.51 40.73
N THR A 2 -12.07 23.80 39.61
CA THR A 2 -12.43 24.33 38.29
C THR A 2 -12.76 23.12 37.42
N THR A 3 -14.05 22.85 37.28
CA THR A 3 -14.63 21.83 36.40
C THR A 3 -14.43 22.25 34.93
N PRO A 4 -14.06 21.34 34.01
CA PRO A 4 -14.13 21.64 32.59
C PRO A 4 -15.60 21.65 32.16
N SER A 5 -15.99 22.74 31.51
CA SER A 5 -17.27 22.88 30.82
C SER A 5 -17.43 21.80 29.75
N SER A 6 -18.52 21.04 29.84
CA SER A 6 -18.94 20.03 28.86
C SER A 6 -19.10 20.66 27.46
N PRO A 7 -18.72 19.97 26.38
CA PRO A 7 -18.90 20.47 25.03
C PRO A 7 -20.39 20.49 24.66
N THR A 8 -20.90 21.68 24.35
CA THR A 8 -22.23 21.86 23.73
C THR A 8 -22.27 21.11 22.41
N GLY A 9 -23.12 20.08 22.33
CA GLY A 9 -23.33 19.29 21.11
C GLY A 9 -23.81 20.14 19.92
N PRO A 10 -23.67 19.61 18.69
CA PRO A 10 -23.89 20.36 17.45
C PRO A 10 -25.34 20.84 17.36
N HIS A 11 -25.53 22.07 16.86
CA HIS A 11 -26.82 22.71 16.63
C HIS A 11 -27.77 21.78 15.85
N VAL A 12 -28.72 21.16 16.55
CA VAL A 12 -29.82 20.42 15.93
C VAL A 12 -30.74 21.45 15.27
N HIS A 13 -30.68 21.57 13.95
CA HIS A 13 -31.66 22.36 13.21
C HIS A 13 -33.06 21.81 13.51
N ASN A 14 -33.93 22.65 14.08
CA ASN A 14 -35.31 22.25 14.37
C ASN A 14 -36.14 22.38 13.08
N TYR A 15 -36.17 21.33 12.26
CA TYR A 15 -36.88 21.33 10.97
C TYR A 15 -38.38 21.57 11.12
N TRP A 16 -38.97 21.16 12.24
CA TRP A 16 -40.37 21.46 12.55
C TRP A 16 -40.59 22.96 12.77
N GLN A 17 -39.63 23.67 13.37
CA GLN A 17 -39.67 25.13 13.51
C GLN A 17 -39.55 25.83 12.15
N LEU A 18 -38.58 25.42 11.32
CA LEU A 18 -38.40 25.96 9.98
C LEU A 18 -39.64 25.74 9.10
N ALA A 19 -40.24 24.56 9.21
CA ALA A 19 -41.49 24.22 8.55
C ALA A 19 -42.63 25.12 9.02
N LEU A 20 -42.80 25.28 10.34
CA LEU A 20 -43.81 26.18 10.91
C LEU A 20 -43.61 27.61 10.42
N ASP A 21 -42.38 28.12 10.43
CA ASP A 21 -42.04 29.48 10.02
C ASP A 21 -42.30 29.74 8.54
N SER A 22 -42.21 28.71 7.68
CA SER A 22 -42.52 28.79 6.25
C SER A 22 -44.01 28.92 5.93
N LEU A 23 -44.91 28.64 6.88
CA LEU A 23 -46.37 28.71 6.67
C LEU A 23 -46.87 30.16 6.62
N SER A 24 -47.99 30.37 5.91
CA SER A 24 -48.69 31.67 5.91
C SER A 24 -49.26 31.99 7.30
N PRO A 25 -49.47 33.27 7.64
CA PRO A 25 -50.03 33.68 8.93
C PRO A 25 -51.35 32.99 9.29
N ASP A 26 -52.23 32.81 8.30
CA ASP A 26 -53.53 32.15 8.50
C ASP A 26 -53.38 30.67 8.86
N LEU A 27 -52.46 29.96 8.20
CA LEU A 27 -52.19 28.56 8.50
C LEU A 27 -51.56 28.41 9.88
N LYS A 28 -50.62 29.29 10.25
CA LYS A 28 -50.03 29.33 11.60
C LYS A 28 -51.11 29.53 12.67
N ALA A 29 -52.01 30.49 12.45
CA ALA A 29 -53.14 30.74 13.36
C ALA A 29 -54.00 29.48 13.51
N ASN A 30 -54.33 28.81 12.41
CA ASN A 30 -55.15 27.59 12.44
C ASN A 30 -54.50 26.42 13.19
N VAL A 31 -53.21 26.15 12.99
CA VAL A 31 -52.52 25.09 13.77
C VAL A 31 -52.47 25.47 15.26
N ASN A 32 -52.23 26.74 15.58
CA ASN A 32 -52.17 27.22 16.96
C ASN A 32 -53.52 27.12 17.70
N LEU A 33 -54.66 27.06 16.98
CA LEU A 33 -55.96 26.80 17.62
C LEU A 33 -56.04 25.42 18.27
N ALA A 34 -55.23 24.47 17.82
CA ALA A 34 -55.11 23.15 18.44
C ALA A 34 -54.09 23.12 19.60
N SER A 35 -53.35 24.22 19.83
CA SER A 35 -52.36 24.30 20.91
C SER A 35 -53.02 24.10 22.28
N THR A 36 -52.30 23.48 23.20
CA THR A 36 -52.80 23.16 24.54
C THR A 36 -51.70 23.36 25.57
N SER A 37 -52.09 23.79 26.78
CA SER A 37 -51.17 23.92 27.93
C SER A 37 -50.91 22.59 28.64
N ARG A 38 -51.49 21.47 28.16
CA ARG A 38 -51.24 20.12 28.69
C ARG A 38 -49.77 19.75 28.48
N ARG A 39 -49.09 19.43 29.60
CA ARG A 39 -47.68 19.01 29.60
C ARG A 39 -47.47 17.58 29.05
N ASP A 40 -48.55 16.84 28.85
CA ASP A 40 -48.60 15.43 28.47
C ASP A 40 -49.32 15.23 27.12
N ILE A 41 -49.03 16.05 26.10
CA ILE A 41 -49.79 16.02 24.84
C ILE A 41 -49.88 14.63 24.20
N LEU A 42 -48.79 13.83 24.24
CA LEU A 42 -48.78 12.48 23.69
C LEU A 42 -49.71 11.53 24.46
N GLU A 43 -49.72 11.63 25.80
CA GLU A 43 -50.63 10.85 26.65
C GLU A 43 -52.08 11.27 26.41
N ALA A 44 -52.30 12.56 26.22
CA ALA A 44 -53.60 13.11 25.86
C ALA A 44 -54.10 12.66 24.48
N VAL A 45 -53.22 12.50 23.49
CA VAL A 45 -53.57 11.95 22.17
C VAL A 45 -53.92 10.47 22.31
N LEU A 46 -53.12 9.71 23.07
CA LEU A 46 -53.32 8.28 23.31
C LEU A 46 -54.67 8.01 24.00
N GLN A 47 -55.00 8.80 25.03
CA GLN A 47 -56.29 8.74 25.70
C GLN A 47 -57.46 8.96 24.73
N VAL A 48 -57.40 10.01 23.90
CA VAL A 48 -58.45 10.34 22.93
C VAL A 48 -58.58 9.24 21.86
N SER A 49 -57.46 8.72 21.37
CA SER A 49 -57.44 7.63 20.40
C SER A 49 -58.17 6.41 20.97
N GLU A 50 -57.93 6.09 22.24
CA GLU A 50 -58.49 4.92 22.91
C GLU A 50 -59.99 5.05 23.22
N GLU A 51 -60.43 6.26 23.61
CA GLU A 51 -61.84 6.60 23.76
C GLU A 51 -62.60 6.44 22.43
N LYS A 52 -62.03 6.96 21.34
CA LYS A 52 -62.59 6.83 19.99
C LYS A 52 -62.53 5.39 19.48
N ARG A 53 -61.49 4.63 19.83
CA ARG A 53 -61.34 3.21 19.47
C ARG A 53 -62.45 2.40 20.10
N THR A 54 -62.72 2.62 21.39
CA THR A 54 -63.82 1.98 22.13
C THR A 54 -65.18 2.33 21.52
N LEU A 55 -65.38 3.58 21.09
CA LEU A 55 -66.59 4.01 20.38
C LEU A 55 -66.76 3.28 19.04
N CYS A 56 -65.69 3.22 18.23
CA CYS A 56 -65.69 2.55 16.93
C CYS A 56 -65.93 1.04 17.07
N MET A 57 -65.40 0.42 18.13
CA MET A 57 -65.66 -0.99 18.48
C MET A 57 -67.14 -1.23 18.78
N LYS A 58 -67.75 -0.39 19.62
CA LYS A 58 -69.18 -0.49 19.97
C LYS A 58 -70.07 -0.32 18.75
N LYS A 59 -69.72 0.62 17.85
CA LYS A 59 -70.53 0.94 16.66
C LYS A 59 -70.17 0.13 15.41
N ARG A 60 -69.11 -0.69 15.46
CA ARG A 60 -68.59 -1.49 14.33
C ARG A 60 -68.39 -0.67 13.05
N TRP A 61 -67.84 0.53 13.20
CA TRP A 61 -67.67 1.45 12.08
C TRP A 61 -66.65 0.96 11.05
N ARG A 62 -67.06 1.01 9.78
CA ARG A 62 -66.26 0.71 8.60
C ARG A 62 -66.40 1.86 7.61
N PHE A 63 -65.34 2.14 6.88
CA PHE A 63 -65.25 3.20 5.89
C PHE A 63 -64.64 2.63 4.61
N LYS A 64 -65.11 3.07 3.43
CA LYS A 64 -64.60 2.59 2.15
C LYS A 64 -63.76 3.65 1.45
N LYS A 65 -62.50 3.32 1.15
CA LYS A 65 -61.59 4.18 0.39
C LYS A 65 -62.02 4.31 -1.07
N SER A 66 -61.48 5.33 -1.75
CA SER A 66 -61.66 5.57 -3.19
C SER A 66 -61.19 4.42 -4.07
N ASN A 67 -60.18 3.67 -3.63
CA ASN A 67 -59.66 2.47 -4.29
C ASN A 67 -60.54 1.21 -4.07
N GLY A 68 -61.63 1.31 -3.30
CA GLY A 68 -62.55 0.22 -3.00
C GLY A 68 -62.22 -0.60 -1.74
N GLU A 69 -61.09 -0.31 -1.08
CA GLU A 69 -60.65 -0.98 0.16
C GLU A 69 -61.58 -0.62 1.33
N GLU A 70 -61.97 -1.62 2.12
CA GLU A 70 -62.81 -1.43 3.32
C GLU A 70 -61.93 -1.40 4.58
N ILE A 71 -61.99 -0.30 5.31
CA ILE A 71 -61.16 -0.03 6.49
C ILE A 71 -61.98 -0.11 7.76
N ILE A 72 -61.43 -0.81 8.75
CA ILE A 72 -61.98 -0.91 10.10
C ILE A 72 -61.41 0.24 10.94
N LEU A 73 -62.25 1.20 11.36
CA LEU A 73 -61.78 2.40 12.05
C LEU A 73 -61.13 2.14 13.41
N ARG A 74 -61.47 1.02 14.07
CA ARG A 74 -60.77 0.55 15.27
C ARG A 74 -59.28 0.37 15.00
N ASP A 75 -58.93 -0.24 13.87
CA ASP A 75 -57.55 -0.62 13.55
C ASP A 75 -56.72 0.61 13.19
N VAL A 76 -57.35 1.60 12.53
CA VAL A 76 -56.74 2.92 12.26
C VAL A 76 -56.36 3.62 13.57
N LEU A 77 -57.28 3.67 14.54
CA LEU A 77 -57.02 4.30 15.84
C LEU A 77 -55.99 3.51 16.67
N GLU A 78 -56.00 2.19 16.58
CA GLU A 78 -54.97 1.34 17.18
C GLU A 78 -53.59 1.62 16.58
N ASN A 79 -53.49 1.80 15.25
CA ASN A 79 -52.24 2.18 14.60
C ASN A 79 -51.74 3.56 15.03
N ILE A 80 -52.63 4.55 15.16
CA ILE A 80 -52.27 5.88 15.71
C ILE A 80 -51.66 5.72 17.11
N SER A 81 -52.26 4.92 18.00
CA SER A 81 -51.70 4.65 19.33
C SER A 81 -50.31 4.01 19.25
N ARG A 82 -50.10 3.03 18.35
CA ARG A 82 -48.79 2.40 18.13
C ARG A 82 -47.74 3.39 17.62
N TRP A 83 -48.10 4.32 16.73
CA TRP A 83 -47.18 5.34 16.22
C TRP A 83 -46.76 6.33 17.32
N ILE A 84 -47.68 6.67 18.23
CA ILE A 84 -47.36 7.48 19.42
C ILE A 84 -46.38 6.75 20.32
N ASP A 85 -46.61 5.46 20.60
CA ASP A 85 -45.69 4.66 21.42
C ASP A 85 -44.30 4.54 20.78
N ARG A 86 -44.23 4.36 19.46
CA ARG A 86 -42.97 4.37 18.72
C ARG A 86 -42.25 5.71 18.81
N PHE A 87 -42.97 6.82 18.65
CA PHE A 87 -42.39 8.16 18.82
C PHE A 87 -41.86 8.37 20.25
N LYS A 88 -42.57 7.88 21.28
CA LYS A 88 -42.12 7.91 22.69
C LYS A 88 -40.84 7.07 22.89
N ALA A 89 -40.73 5.91 22.25
CA ALA A 89 -39.59 4.99 22.44
C ALA A 89 -38.26 5.52 21.89
N VAL A 90 -38.28 6.36 20.84
CA VAL A 90 -37.08 6.91 20.18
C VAL A 90 -36.49 8.10 20.97
N GLY A 91 -37.27 8.71 21.86
CA GLY A 91 -36.84 9.78 22.76
C GLY A 91 -36.54 9.22 24.15
N ASP A 92 -35.28 8.83 24.40
CA ASP A 92 -34.87 8.33 25.70
C ASP A 92 -35.28 9.26 26.86
N THR A 93 -36.16 8.76 27.71
CA THR A 93 -36.26 8.90 29.16
C THR A 93 -35.46 10.02 29.86
N ALA A 94 -35.68 11.32 29.55
CA ALA A 94 -35.28 12.42 30.45
C ALA A 94 -35.88 13.81 30.19
N VAL A 95 -36.65 14.06 29.12
CA VAL A 95 -37.15 15.41 28.83
C VAL A 95 -38.67 15.47 28.97
N GLN A 96 -39.15 15.72 30.19
CA GLN A 96 -40.54 16.07 30.52
C GLN A 96 -41.02 17.40 29.92
N PHE A 97 -40.34 17.93 28.91
CA PHE A 97 -40.74 19.14 28.19
C PHE A 97 -39.96 19.23 26.87
N ASP A 98 -40.49 18.68 25.78
CA ASP A 98 -40.02 19.12 24.46
C ASP A 98 -41.05 20.12 23.92
N PRO A 99 -40.83 21.44 24.06
CA PRO A 99 -41.59 22.45 23.31
C PRO A 99 -41.14 22.44 21.84
N SER A 100 -40.87 21.26 21.28
CA SER A 100 -40.59 21.09 19.87
C SER A 100 -41.87 21.39 19.10
N PRO A 101 -41.80 22.10 17.97
CA PRO A 101 -42.96 22.32 17.11
C PRO A 101 -43.56 21.01 16.54
N ALA A 102 -42.90 19.85 16.70
CA ALA A 102 -43.52 18.54 16.49
C ALA A 102 -44.69 18.26 17.48
N SER A 103 -44.62 18.79 18.71
CA SER A 103 -45.70 18.71 19.70
C SER A 103 -46.98 19.40 19.22
N LEU A 104 -46.84 20.45 18.39
CA LEU A 104 -47.94 21.17 17.79
C LEU A 104 -48.67 20.30 16.73
N ALA A 105 -47.93 19.48 15.98
CA ALA A 105 -48.53 18.51 15.07
C ALA A 105 -49.35 17.45 15.84
N TRP A 106 -48.81 16.92 16.94
CA TRP A 106 -49.56 16.01 17.82
C TRP A 106 -50.77 16.68 18.48
N ALA A 107 -50.67 17.96 18.84
CA ALA A 107 -51.80 18.74 19.37
C ALA A 107 -52.94 18.87 18.33
N ALA A 108 -52.61 19.09 17.06
CA ALA A 108 -53.58 19.08 15.97
C ALA A 108 -54.20 17.70 15.74
N VAL A 109 -53.42 16.61 15.78
CA VAL A 109 -53.94 15.23 15.71
C VAL A 109 -54.96 14.98 16.82
N ARG A 110 -54.63 15.35 18.08
CA ARG A 110 -55.55 15.24 19.21
C ARG A 110 -56.83 16.03 18.99
N PHE A 111 -56.72 17.30 18.63
CA PHE A 111 -57.87 18.19 18.39
C PHE A 111 -58.83 17.57 17.36
N LEU A 112 -58.29 17.08 16.25
CA LEU A 112 -59.06 16.48 15.17
C LEU A 112 -59.73 15.17 15.58
N LEU A 113 -59.04 14.30 16.34
CA LEU A 113 -59.67 13.08 16.88
C LEU A 113 -60.81 13.38 17.86
N GLN A 114 -60.71 14.47 18.64
CA GLN A 114 -61.76 14.90 19.59
C GLN A 114 -63.00 15.46 18.89
N ALA A 115 -62.89 15.96 17.65
CA ALA A 115 -63.99 16.54 16.91
C ALA A 115 -65.22 15.59 16.86
N THR A 116 -66.41 16.16 17.06
CA THR A 116 -67.67 15.42 17.02
C THR A 116 -68.15 15.27 15.56
N VAL A 117 -68.02 14.05 15.05
CA VAL A 117 -68.45 13.69 13.70
C VAL A 117 -69.38 12.48 13.81
N ASN A 118 -70.65 12.66 13.42
CA ASN A 118 -71.65 11.59 13.39
C ASN A 118 -71.67 10.83 12.04
N ASP A 119 -70.96 11.36 11.04
CA ASP A 119 -70.82 10.79 9.70
C ASP A 119 -69.58 9.89 9.65
N VAL A 120 -69.78 8.60 9.42
CA VAL A 120 -68.72 7.57 9.44
C VAL A 120 -67.74 7.75 8.29
N GLU A 121 -68.20 8.25 7.14
CA GLU A 121 -67.35 8.47 5.97
C GLU A 121 -66.41 9.66 6.19
N ILE A 122 -66.94 10.76 6.74
CA ILE A 122 -66.14 11.96 7.04
C ILE A 122 -65.13 11.68 8.17
N PHE A 123 -65.57 11.00 9.24
CA PHE A 123 -64.69 10.62 10.32
C PHE A 123 -63.63 9.60 9.87
N GLY A 124 -64.02 8.63 9.03
CA GLY A 124 -63.13 7.60 8.51
C GLY A 124 -62.03 8.16 7.62
N ALA A 125 -62.37 9.02 6.67
CA ALA A 125 -61.39 9.70 5.82
C ALA A 125 -60.43 10.60 6.62
N MET A 126 -60.92 11.27 7.67
CA MET A 126 -60.06 12.06 8.56
C MET A 126 -59.12 11.16 9.36
N ALA A 127 -59.64 10.10 9.99
CA ALA A 127 -58.84 9.19 10.82
C ALA A 127 -57.73 8.49 10.01
N ASP A 128 -58.02 8.08 8.78
CA ASP A 128 -57.04 7.47 7.86
C ASP A 128 -55.91 8.45 7.49
N ASN A 129 -56.24 9.71 7.20
CA ASN A 129 -55.21 10.73 6.96
C ASN A 129 -54.40 11.05 8.23
N LEU A 130 -55.04 11.08 9.40
CA LEU A 130 -54.34 11.28 10.68
C LEU A 130 -53.42 10.11 11.02
N GLU A 131 -53.79 8.88 10.67
CA GLU A 131 -52.91 7.72 10.80
C GLU A 131 -51.67 7.88 9.93
N THR A 132 -51.84 8.31 8.67
CA THR A 132 -50.71 8.61 7.78
C THR A 132 -49.80 9.69 8.36
N ILE A 133 -50.35 10.80 8.84
CA ILE A 133 -49.56 11.88 9.46
C ILE A 133 -48.86 11.38 10.73
N SER A 134 -49.55 10.62 11.59
CA SER A 134 -48.97 10.07 12.83
C SER A 134 -47.81 9.12 12.55
N ARG A 135 -47.94 8.25 11.53
CA ARG A 135 -46.85 7.40 11.03
C ARG A 135 -45.64 8.23 10.61
N LEU A 136 -45.86 9.29 9.83
CA LEU A 136 -44.79 10.14 9.33
C LEU A 136 -44.07 10.88 10.46
N ILE A 137 -44.80 11.45 11.43
CA ILE A 137 -44.18 12.12 12.60
C ILE A 137 -43.29 11.13 13.35
N ALA A 138 -43.77 9.90 13.58
CA ALA A 138 -43.03 8.85 14.26
C ALA A 138 -41.79 8.39 13.47
N GLN A 139 -41.97 8.06 12.20
CA GLN A 139 -40.93 7.52 11.33
C GLN A 139 -39.81 8.53 11.07
N TYR A 140 -40.16 9.80 10.83
CA TYR A 140 -39.17 10.80 10.47
C TYR A 140 -38.34 11.32 11.65
N ARG A 141 -38.81 11.08 12.88
CA ARG A 141 -37.99 11.28 14.09
C ARG A 141 -36.77 10.35 14.12
N GLU A 142 -36.96 9.07 13.81
CA GLU A 142 -35.86 8.10 13.66
C GLU A 142 -34.99 8.44 12.45
N PHE A 143 -35.64 8.85 11.34
CA PHE A 143 -34.97 9.18 10.10
C PHE A 143 -33.94 10.31 10.27
N GLU A 144 -34.31 11.39 10.96
CA GLU A 144 -33.41 12.50 11.27
C GLU A 144 -32.13 12.00 11.98
N GLN A 145 -32.27 11.15 12.99
CA GLN A 145 -31.13 10.60 13.73
C GLN A 145 -30.19 9.78 12.85
N LEU A 146 -30.74 8.97 11.92
CA LEU A 146 -29.94 8.09 11.08
C LEU A 146 -29.29 8.82 9.89
N HIS A 147 -29.96 9.82 9.32
CA HIS A 147 -29.53 10.41 8.06
C HIS A 147 -28.80 11.75 8.21
N LEU A 148 -29.01 12.48 9.29
CA LEU A 148 -28.48 13.85 9.45
C LEU A 148 -27.31 13.97 10.44
N GLN A 149 -26.83 12.86 11.02
CA GLN A 149 -25.69 12.90 11.95
C GLN A 149 -24.33 13.16 11.29
N GLN A 150 -24.21 12.92 9.97
CA GLN A 150 -22.95 13.12 9.25
C GLN A 150 -23.19 14.00 8.02
N PRO A 151 -22.48 15.13 7.90
CA PRO A 151 -22.60 16.01 6.75
C PRO A 151 -22.19 15.28 5.47
N SER A 152 -22.98 15.48 4.41
CA SER A 152 -22.77 14.96 3.06
C SER A 152 -23.01 16.08 2.05
N THR A 153 -22.56 15.93 0.81
CA THR A 153 -22.75 16.96 -0.23
C THR A 153 -24.24 17.22 -0.50
N ILE A 154 -25.08 16.21 -0.29
CA ILE A 154 -26.54 16.25 -0.49
C ILE A 154 -27.30 16.53 0.83
N SER A 155 -26.61 16.68 1.97
CA SER A 155 -27.24 16.91 3.29
C SER A 155 -28.19 18.11 3.27
N SER A 156 -27.76 19.23 2.68
CA SER A 156 -28.57 20.44 2.60
C SER A 156 -29.86 20.24 1.78
N LEU A 157 -29.81 19.42 0.71
CA LEU A 157 -30.99 19.06 -0.07
C LEU A 157 -31.93 18.15 0.72
N LEU A 158 -31.39 17.23 1.52
CA LEU A 158 -32.17 16.35 2.39
C LEU A 158 -32.85 17.13 3.52
N GLU A 159 -32.14 18.08 4.13
CA GLU A 159 -32.64 18.99 5.17
C GLU A 159 -33.77 19.89 4.64
N ASP A 160 -33.62 20.43 3.42
CA ASP A 160 -34.66 21.19 2.75
C ASP A 160 -35.88 20.31 2.41
N GLY A 161 -35.65 19.08 1.94
CA GLY A 161 -36.71 18.10 1.69
C GLY A 161 -37.51 17.77 2.96
N LEU A 162 -36.84 17.56 4.10
CA LEU A 162 -37.48 17.31 5.40
C LEU A 162 -38.31 18.51 5.86
N THR A 163 -37.77 19.71 5.71
CA THR A 163 -38.48 20.95 6.04
C THR A 163 -39.75 21.09 5.20
N ARG A 164 -39.69 20.78 3.90
CA ARG A 164 -40.86 20.78 3.00
C ARG A 164 -41.90 19.71 3.36
N LEU A 165 -41.46 18.52 3.77
CA LEU A 165 -42.35 17.45 4.25
C LEU A 165 -43.11 17.89 5.49
N TYR A 166 -42.42 18.42 6.50
CA TYR A 166 -43.06 18.90 7.72
C TYR A 166 -43.99 20.09 7.48
N ALA A 167 -43.62 21.00 6.57
CA ALA A 167 -44.48 22.11 6.19
C ALA A 167 -45.78 21.61 5.50
N ALA A 168 -45.68 20.59 4.66
CA ALA A 168 -46.84 19.96 4.03
C ALA A 168 -47.76 19.30 5.08
N MET A 169 -47.19 18.60 6.07
CA MET A 169 -47.94 17.98 7.17
C MET A 169 -48.65 19.02 8.04
N LEU A 170 -47.95 20.08 8.44
CA LEU A 170 -48.54 21.18 9.20
C LEU A 170 -49.62 21.91 8.39
N THR A 171 -49.43 22.10 7.08
CA THR A 171 -50.45 22.69 6.20
C THR A 171 -51.72 21.85 6.17
N PHE A 172 -51.59 20.54 6.01
CA PHE A 172 -52.72 19.61 6.05
C PHE A 172 -53.46 19.70 7.39
N LEU A 173 -52.72 19.63 8.50
CA LEU A 173 -53.27 19.71 9.85
C LEU A 173 -53.97 21.06 10.10
N ALA A 174 -53.38 22.18 9.67
CA ALA A 174 -53.95 23.53 9.79
C ALA A 174 -55.32 23.62 9.12
N LYS A 175 -55.39 23.18 7.86
CA LYS A 175 -56.62 23.21 7.06
C LYS A 175 -57.69 22.28 7.64
N ALA A 176 -57.28 21.11 8.13
CA ALA A 176 -58.18 20.20 8.82
C ALA A 176 -58.72 20.83 10.12
N VAL A 177 -57.86 21.40 10.97
CA VAL A 177 -58.28 22.05 12.24
C VAL A 177 -59.28 23.16 11.96
N HIS A 178 -59.00 24.02 10.98
CA HIS A 178 -59.91 25.07 10.56
C HIS A 178 -61.27 24.51 10.09
N TYR A 179 -61.27 23.49 9.24
CA TYR A 179 -62.50 22.87 8.74
C TYR A 179 -63.36 22.27 9.85
N TYR A 180 -62.76 21.65 10.86
CA TYR A 180 -63.48 20.97 11.95
C TYR A 180 -63.92 21.91 13.09
N GLN A 181 -63.59 23.20 13.03
CA GLN A 181 -64.10 24.22 13.95
C GLN A 181 -65.46 24.79 13.53
N ASP A 182 -65.82 24.70 12.25
CA ASP A 182 -67.11 25.18 11.75
C ASP A 182 -68.28 24.32 12.24
N SER A 183 -69.44 24.94 12.46
CA SER A 183 -70.65 24.25 12.92
C SER A 183 -71.06 23.09 11.99
N THR A 184 -71.66 22.03 12.55
CA THR A 184 -72.06 20.80 11.83
C THR A 184 -72.89 21.07 10.56
N VAL A 185 -73.64 22.16 10.52
CA VAL A 185 -74.49 22.58 9.38
C VAL A 185 -73.67 23.22 8.24
N VAL A 186 -72.58 23.92 8.56
CA VAL A 186 -71.64 24.51 7.58
C VAL A 186 -70.71 23.44 6.98
N ARG A 187 -70.33 22.44 7.78
CA ARG A 187 -69.51 21.29 7.35
C ARG A 187 -70.13 20.44 6.24
N ILE A 188 -71.46 20.31 6.23
CA ILE A 188 -72.20 19.48 5.27
C ILE A 188 -72.39 20.20 3.92
N SER A 189 -72.42 21.54 3.90
CA SER A 189 -72.69 22.33 2.69
C SER A 189 -71.43 22.77 1.92
N LYS A 190 -70.26 22.84 2.56
CA LYS A 190 -68.96 23.10 1.93
C LYS A 190 -68.02 21.92 2.21
N SER A 191 -68.06 20.86 1.41
CA SER A 191 -67.24 19.68 1.70
C SER A 191 -66.11 19.47 0.68
N PRO A 192 -64.91 20.02 0.94
CA PRO A 192 -63.67 19.55 0.31
C PRO A 192 -63.26 18.15 0.80
N PHE A 193 -63.92 17.60 1.83
CA PHE A 193 -63.66 16.27 2.41
C PHE A 193 -64.65 15.17 1.95
N ARG A 194 -65.66 15.50 1.15
CA ARG A 194 -66.54 14.54 0.45
C ARG A 194 -65.99 14.11 -0.92
N ILE A 195 -65.03 14.85 -1.46
CA ILE A 195 -64.41 14.52 -2.74
C ILE A 195 -63.21 13.63 -2.47
N VAL A 196 -63.28 12.43 -3.03
CA VAL A 196 -62.18 11.56 -3.47
C VAL A 196 -60.83 12.32 -3.54
N GLU A 197 -59.86 11.88 -2.74
CA GLU A 197 -58.48 12.39 -2.65
C GLU A 197 -58.29 13.85 -2.18
N ASN A 198 -57.96 14.01 -0.89
CA ASN A 198 -57.51 15.28 -0.35
C ASN A 198 -56.15 15.68 -0.97
N GLN A 199 -56.12 16.71 -1.80
CA GLN A 199 -54.90 17.14 -2.49
C GLN A 199 -53.73 17.50 -1.55
N ASP A 200 -54.02 17.88 -0.30
CA ASP A 200 -52.97 18.19 0.68
C ASP A 200 -52.30 16.93 1.22
N ILE A 201 -53.01 15.80 1.40
CA ILE A 201 -52.34 14.53 1.78
C ILE A 201 -51.50 13.98 0.62
N VAL A 202 -51.94 14.15 -0.62
CA VAL A 202 -51.16 13.75 -1.81
C VAL A 202 -49.84 14.53 -1.87
N LYS A 203 -49.85 15.83 -1.53
CA LYS A 203 -48.63 16.64 -1.42
C LYS A 203 -47.69 16.15 -0.33
N VAL A 204 -48.22 15.75 0.84
CA VAL A 204 -47.42 15.17 1.93
C VAL A 204 -46.69 13.91 1.43
N LEU A 205 -47.41 12.97 0.80
CA LEU A 205 -46.83 11.74 0.28
C LEU A 205 -45.82 12.00 -0.86
N ALA A 206 -46.04 13.04 -1.68
CA ALA A 206 -45.07 13.44 -2.71
C ALA A 206 -43.77 13.98 -2.09
N GLN A 207 -43.85 14.77 -1.02
CA GLN A 207 -42.65 15.22 -0.29
C GLN A 207 -41.94 14.06 0.40
N GLU A 208 -42.67 13.10 0.99
CA GLU A 208 -42.10 11.88 1.59
C GLU A 208 -41.24 11.13 0.57
N LYS A 209 -41.76 10.95 -0.65
CA LYS A 209 -41.05 10.28 -1.75
C LYS A 209 -39.75 10.98 -2.14
N GLU A 210 -39.74 12.31 -2.22
CA GLU A 210 -38.53 13.08 -2.53
C GLU A 210 -37.49 12.96 -1.40
N VAL A 211 -37.91 13.01 -0.13
CA VAL A 211 -37.00 12.82 1.01
C VAL A 211 -36.37 11.42 1.00
N LEU A 212 -37.15 10.37 0.72
CA LEU A 212 -36.63 9.00 0.61
C LEU A 212 -35.62 8.86 -0.54
N LYS A 213 -35.87 9.51 -1.68
CA LYS A 213 -34.95 9.53 -2.82
C LYS A 213 -33.61 10.19 -2.45
N LEU A 214 -33.67 11.33 -1.77
CA LEU A 214 -32.47 12.06 -1.31
C LEU A 214 -31.66 11.22 -0.31
N ALA A 215 -32.31 10.51 0.62
CA ALA A 215 -31.63 9.57 1.51
C ALA A 215 -30.96 8.39 0.78
N GLY A 216 -31.54 7.92 -0.33
CA GLY A 216 -30.89 6.93 -1.19
C GLY A 216 -29.57 7.44 -1.78
N PHE A 217 -29.52 8.71 -2.19
CA PHE A 217 -28.30 9.31 -2.71
C PHE A 217 -27.24 9.54 -1.63
N THR A 218 -27.61 10.00 -0.43
CA THR A 218 -26.64 10.18 0.67
C THR A 218 -26.00 8.86 1.09
N ASN A 219 -26.76 7.77 1.14
CA ASN A 219 -26.22 6.44 1.40
C ASN A 219 -25.25 5.97 0.30
N THR A 220 -25.54 6.27 -0.96
CA THR A 220 -24.65 5.95 -2.09
C THR A 220 -23.35 6.76 -2.03
N GLU A 221 -23.42 8.05 -1.72
CA GLU A 221 -22.24 8.92 -1.54
C GLU A 221 -21.35 8.41 -0.41
N ARG A 222 -21.95 7.97 0.71
CA ARG A 222 -21.23 7.34 1.83
C ARG A 222 -20.56 6.03 1.46
N LEU A 223 -21.23 5.17 0.69
CA LEU A 223 -20.63 3.90 0.22
C LEU A 223 -19.44 4.17 -0.71
N LEU A 224 -19.55 5.15 -1.61
CA LEU A 224 -18.45 5.54 -2.52
C LEU A 224 -17.27 6.14 -1.77
N SER A 225 -17.52 6.96 -0.75
CA SER A 225 -16.44 7.54 0.06
C SER A 225 -15.69 6.46 0.86
N LEU A 226 -16.42 5.50 1.47
CA LEU A 226 -15.81 4.35 2.13
C LEU A 226 -15.01 3.48 1.16
N GLN A 227 -15.54 3.21 -0.04
CA GLN A 227 -14.82 2.46 -1.07
C GLN A 227 -13.51 3.15 -1.47
N THR A 228 -13.53 4.47 -1.62
CA THR A 228 -12.34 5.27 -1.93
C THR A 228 -11.28 5.17 -0.83
N VAL A 229 -11.69 5.22 0.44
CA VAL A 229 -10.79 5.05 1.58
C VAL A 229 -10.21 3.63 1.62
N MET A 230 -11.02 2.61 1.39
CA MET A 230 -10.55 1.21 1.36
C MET A 230 -9.51 0.96 0.26
N VAL A 231 -9.73 1.49 -0.95
CA VAL A 231 -8.76 1.38 -2.05
C VAL A 231 -7.44 2.06 -1.66
N ARG A 232 -7.49 3.27 -1.10
CA ARG A 232 -6.28 3.99 -0.66
C ARG A 232 -5.51 3.24 0.43
N LEU A 233 -6.21 2.65 1.41
CA LEU A 233 -5.58 1.85 2.46
C LEU A 233 -4.94 0.58 1.89
N SER A 234 -5.60 -0.08 0.94
CA SER A 234 -5.04 -1.25 0.25
C SER A 234 -3.77 -0.87 -0.53
N ASP A 235 -3.81 0.22 -1.30
CA ASP A 235 -2.64 0.71 -2.04
C ASP A 235 -1.49 1.06 -1.09
N GLN A 236 -1.77 1.77 0.01
CA GLN A 236 -0.78 2.09 1.03
C GLN A 236 -0.16 0.83 1.67
N ALA A 237 -0.97 -0.19 1.97
CA ALA A 237 -0.48 -1.46 2.51
C ALA A 237 0.47 -2.15 1.52
N THR A 238 0.12 -2.21 0.23
CA THR A 238 0.99 -2.83 -0.79
C THR A 238 2.30 -2.07 -0.98
N VAL A 239 2.27 -0.73 -0.94
CA VAL A 239 3.49 0.10 -1.02
C VAL A 239 4.37 -0.12 0.21
N SER A 240 3.77 -0.18 1.40
CA SER A 240 4.48 -0.42 2.66
C SER A 240 5.13 -1.81 2.69
N GLU A 241 4.42 -2.84 2.22
CA GLU A 241 4.95 -4.21 2.14
C GLU A 241 6.16 -4.28 1.19
N LYS A 242 6.05 -3.66 0.00
CA LYS A 242 7.17 -3.59 -0.95
C LYS A 242 8.37 -2.88 -0.32
N ALA A 243 8.16 -1.74 0.33
CA ALA A 243 9.24 -0.98 0.98
C ALA A 243 9.94 -1.81 2.08
N LEU A 244 9.18 -2.57 2.87
CA LEU A 244 9.73 -3.46 3.90
C LEU A 244 10.55 -4.61 3.28
N GLN A 245 10.04 -5.23 2.21
CA GLN A 245 10.76 -6.27 1.48
C GLN A 245 12.07 -5.72 0.90
N GLU A 246 12.07 -4.51 0.35
CA GLU A 246 13.28 -3.86 -0.15
C GLU A 246 14.29 -3.57 0.97
N SER A 247 13.84 -3.11 2.14
CA SER A 247 14.71 -2.88 3.29
C SER A 247 15.39 -4.18 3.72
N ARG A 248 14.60 -5.25 3.92
CA ARG A 248 15.11 -6.57 4.32
C ARG A 248 16.10 -7.13 3.31
N TYR A 249 15.82 -6.96 2.01
CA TYR A 249 16.74 -7.37 0.97
C TYR A 249 18.08 -6.62 1.04
N ARG A 250 18.06 -5.29 1.24
CA ARG A 250 19.29 -4.50 1.42
C ARG A 250 20.06 -4.89 2.68
N GLU A 251 19.36 -5.14 3.79
CA GLU A 251 19.95 -5.64 5.05
C GLU A 251 20.68 -6.96 4.81
N LEU A 252 20.05 -7.91 4.11
CA LEU A 252 20.66 -9.19 3.73
C LEU A 252 21.90 -9.01 2.85
N LEU A 253 21.85 -8.14 1.83
CA LEU A 253 23.01 -7.88 0.97
C LEU A 253 24.19 -7.28 1.74
N ASN A 254 23.92 -6.34 2.65
CA ASN A 254 24.94 -5.75 3.51
C ASN A 254 25.50 -6.75 4.51
N TRP A 255 24.65 -7.60 5.08
CA TRP A 255 25.07 -8.69 5.96
C TRP A 255 25.92 -9.72 5.21
N LEU A 256 25.61 -10.02 3.95
CA LEU A 256 26.46 -10.85 3.11
C LEU A 256 27.80 -10.18 2.86
N SER A 257 27.84 -9.04 2.18
CA SER A 257 29.08 -8.25 2.02
C SER A 257 28.76 -6.84 1.52
N PRO A 258 29.25 -5.78 2.17
CA PRO A 258 29.09 -4.41 1.67
C PRO A 258 30.05 -4.07 0.51
N ILE A 259 31.01 -4.95 0.20
CA ILE A 259 32.09 -4.67 -0.77
C ILE A 259 31.51 -4.44 -2.18
N GLN A 260 31.98 -3.38 -2.83
CA GLN A 260 31.57 -2.95 -4.17
C GLN A 260 32.43 -3.62 -5.25
N PHE A 261 32.39 -4.95 -5.31
CA PHE A 261 33.21 -5.75 -6.25
C PHE A 261 33.07 -5.29 -7.72
N SER A 262 31.88 -4.81 -8.12
CA SER A 262 31.65 -4.28 -9.47
C SER A 262 32.37 -2.96 -9.74
N HIS A 263 32.56 -2.10 -8.73
CA HIS A 263 33.35 -0.88 -8.87
C HIS A 263 34.83 -1.20 -8.98
N HIS A 264 35.33 -2.12 -8.14
CA HIS A 264 36.71 -2.59 -8.25
C HIS A 264 36.99 -3.17 -9.65
N HIS A 265 36.06 -3.95 -10.19
CA HIS A 265 36.17 -4.43 -11.56
C HIS A 265 36.17 -3.29 -12.59
N ALA A 266 35.28 -2.30 -12.43
CA ALA A 266 35.24 -1.12 -13.30
C ALA A 266 36.60 -0.40 -13.32
N ASP A 267 37.19 -0.13 -12.15
CA ASP A 267 38.51 0.53 -12.02
C ASP A 267 39.62 -0.24 -12.75
N HIS A 268 39.63 -1.57 -12.65
CA HIS A 268 40.61 -2.41 -13.35
C HIS A 268 40.32 -2.54 -14.86
N SER A 269 39.05 -2.45 -15.27
CA SER A 269 38.61 -2.59 -16.66
C SER A 269 38.70 -1.28 -17.47
N GLU A 270 38.57 -0.12 -16.83
CA GLU A 270 38.54 1.20 -17.48
C GLU A 270 39.90 1.57 -18.09
N HIS A 271 40.98 1.22 -17.40
CA HIS A 271 42.35 1.54 -17.83
C HIS A 271 42.90 0.57 -18.88
N ARG A 272 42.08 -0.35 -19.39
CA ARG A 272 42.49 -1.36 -20.35
C ARG A 272 42.57 -0.78 -21.75
N LEU A 273 43.68 -1.05 -22.43
CA LEU A 273 43.81 -0.73 -23.84
C LEU A 273 42.96 -1.70 -24.67
N THR A 274 42.13 -1.18 -25.56
CA THR A 274 41.33 -2.02 -26.46
C THR A 274 42.24 -2.86 -27.35
N GLY A 275 41.97 -4.16 -27.44
CA GLY A 275 42.73 -5.08 -28.29
C GLY A 275 43.90 -5.79 -27.61
N THR A 276 44.13 -5.58 -26.31
CA THR A 276 45.14 -6.32 -25.54
C THR A 276 44.51 -7.35 -24.60
N GLY A 277 45.29 -8.35 -24.18
CA GLY A 277 44.92 -9.39 -23.22
C GLY A 277 44.14 -10.58 -23.79
N GLN A 278 43.74 -10.53 -25.05
CA GLN A 278 42.99 -11.60 -25.73
C GLN A 278 43.79 -12.92 -25.79
N TRP A 279 45.12 -12.83 -25.85
CA TRP A 279 46.00 -14.00 -25.95
C TRP A 279 45.79 -14.98 -24.78
N LEU A 280 45.41 -14.52 -23.58
CA LEU A 280 45.16 -15.42 -22.46
C LEU A 280 43.92 -16.28 -22.70
N LEU A 281 42.86 -15.69 -23.26
CA LEU A 281 41.62 -16.41 -23.55
C LEU A 281 41.81 -17.44 -24.66
N ASP A 282 42.79 -17.22 -25.54
CA ASP A 282 43.19 -18.15 -26.60
C ASP A 282 44.31 -19.12 -26.17
N HIS A 283 44.89 -18.92 -24.98
CA HIS A 283 46.05 -19.68 -24.53
C HIS A 283 45.67 -21.15 -24.28
N PRO A 284 46.44 -22.14 -24.79
CA PRO A 284 46.08 -23.55 -24.68
C PRO A 284 45.83 -24.04 -23.25
N GLU A 285 46.63 -23.60 -22.28
CA GLU A 285 46.45 -23.98 -20.87
C GLU A 285 45.17 -23.40 -20.27
N TYR A 286 44.82 -22.16 -20.61
CA TYR A 286 43.58 -21.51 -20.15
C TYR A 286 42.37 -22.23 -20.76
N CYS A 287 42.37 -22.43 -22.08
CA CYS A 287 41.33 -23.16 -22.80
C CYS A 287 41.13 -24.57 -22.24
N GLN A 288 42.21 -25.31 -22.01
CA GLN A 288 42.13 -26.66 -21.46
C GLN A 288 41.64 -26.66 -20.01
N TRP A 289 42.08 -25.71 -19.19
CA TRP A 289 41.57 -25.57 -17.82
C TRP A 289 40.08 -25.23 -17.81
N ARG A 290 39.64 -24.29 -18.65
CA ARG A 290 38.25 -23.84 -18.77
C ARG A 290 37.33 -24.96 -19.25
N ALA A 291 37.74 -25.71 -20.28
CA ALA A 291 36.95 -26.78 -20.88
C ALA A 291 37.00 -28.12 -20.11
N SER A 292 37.95 -28.30 -19.18
CA SER A 292 38.09 -29.55 -18.43
C SER A 292 36.85 -29.83 -17.56
N SER A 293 36.45 -31.10 -17.49
CA SER A 293 35.38 -31.59 -16.61
C SER A 293 35.82 -31.83 -15.16
N SER A 294 37.07 -31.54 -14.80
CA SER A 294 37.57 -31.67 -13.43
C SER A 294 37.59 -30.33 -12.69
N SER A 295 37.30 -30.32 -11.40
CA SER A 295 37.57 -29.16 -10.55
C SER A 295 39.08 -28.92 -10.46
N SER A 296 39.52 -27.67 -10.60
CA SER A 296 40.96 -27.35 -10.59
C SER A 296 41.23 -25.85 -10.46
N THR A 297 42.40 -25.53 -9.89
CA THR A 297 42.91 -24.16 -9.81
C THR A 297 43.89 -23.87 -10.95
N LEU A 298 43.79 -22.69 -11.56
CA LEU A 298 44.76 -22.11 -12.48
C LEU A 298 45.45 -20.93 -11.78
N LEU A 299 46.76 -21.04 -11.58
CA LEU A 299 47.61 -19.98 -11.06
C LEU A 299 48.26 -19.25 -12.24
N LEU A 300 47.79 -18.03 -12.51
CA LEU A 300 48.40 -17.11 -13.44
C LEU A 300 49.46 -16.28 -12.70
N HIS A 301 50.74 -16.44 -13.05
CA HIS A 301 51.82 -15.78 -12.33
C HIS A 301 52.84 -15.10 -13.21
N GLY A 302 53.55 -14.12 -12.64
CA GLY A 302 54.61 -13.39 -13.34
C GLY A 302 55.08 -12.17 -12.58
N ILE A 303 56.08 -11.48 -13.14
CA ILE A 303 56.72 -10.32 -12.51
C ILE A 303 55.74 -9.18 -12.21
N PRO A 304 56.03 -8.27 -11.26
CA PRO A 304 55.25 -7.05 -11.09
C PRO A 304 55.10 -6.27 -12.41
N GLY A 305 53.93 -5.69 -12.66
CA GLY A 305 53.69 -4.89 -13.87
C GLY A 305 53.43 -5.66 -15.17
N CYS A 306 53.50 -7.00 -15.20
CA CYS A 306 53.28 -7.78 -16.44
C CYS A 306 51.81 -7.87 -16.91
N GLY A 307 50.88 -7.13 -16.31
CA GLY A 307 49.48 -7.10 -16.74
C GLY A 307 48.56 -8.19 -16.13
N LYS A 308 48.92 -8.81 -14.99
CA LYS A 308 48.06 -9.81 -14.31
C LYS A 308 46.62 -9.34 -14.09
N SER A 309 46.44 -8.15 -13.50
CA SER A 309 45.10 -7.58 -13.21
C SER A 309 44.33 -7.21 -14.48
N MET A 310 45.03 -6.76 -15.52
CA MET A 310 44.47 -6.55 -16.86
C MET A 310 43.90 -7.87 -17.41
N LEU A 311 44.68 -8.94 -17.36
CA LEU A 311 44.26 -10.26 -17.84
C LEU A 311 43.13 -10.87 -17.00
N SER A 312 43.20 -10.72 -15.67
CA SER A 312 42.13 -11.17 -14.75
C SER A 312 40.80 -10.49 -15.07
N SER A 313 40.82 -9.17 -15.27
CA SER A 313 39.61 -8.44 -15.65
C SER A 313 39.11 -8.82 -17.05
N MET A 314 39.98 -9.12 -18.03
CA MET A 314 39.55 -9.69 -19.32
C MET A 314 38.80 -11.02 -19.18
N VAL A 315 39.23 -11.89 -18.26
CA VAL A 315 38.50 -13.13 -17.95
C VAL A 315 37.13 -12.80 -17.35
N VAL A 316 37.05 -11.83 -16.44
CA VAL A 316 35.78 -11.41 -15.82
C VAL A 316 34.81 -10.82 -16.86
N ASP A 317 35.29 -9.99 -17.78
CA ASP A 317 34.50 -9.44 -18.89
C ASP A 317 33.94 -10.55 -19.80
N SER A 318 34.73 -11.59 -20.09
CA SER A 318 34.27 -12.76 -20.85
C SER A 318 33.11 -13.45 -20.13
N LEU A 319 33.23 -13.67 -18.82
CA LEU A 319 32.18 -14.29 -17.99
C LEU A 319 30.91 -13.43 -17.92
N LEU A 320 31.07 -12.11 -17.78
CA LEU A 320 29.96 -11.16 -17.79
C LEU A 320 29.25 -11.15 -19.14
N SER A 321 30.00 -11.20 -20.24
CA SER A 321 29.46 -11.27 -21.61
C SER A 321 28.71 -12.59 -21.85
N GLU A 322 29.25 -13.72 -21.40
CA GLU A 322 28.58 -15.04 -21.45
C GLU A 322 27.24 -15.02 -20.70
N ARG A 323 27.18 -14.37 -19.53
CA ARG A 323 25.95 -14.23 -18.73
C ARG A 323 24.93 -13.28 -19.36
N ALA A 324 25.40 -12.20 -19.98
CA ALA A 324 24.54 -11.26 -20.70
C ALA A 324 23.91 -11.91 -21.94
N ALA A 325 24.68 -12.75 -22.66
CA ALA A 325 24.20 -13.51 -23.81
C ALA A 325 23.27 -14.66 -23.41
N ASN A 326 23.54 -15.33 -22.29
CA ASN A 326 22.73 -16.42 -21.77
C ASN A 326 22.49 -16.29 -20.24
N PRO A 327 21.27 -15.91 -19.82
CA PRO A 327 20.92 -15.84 -18.39
C PRO A 327 21.04 -17.14 -17.60
N THR A 328 21.09 -18.29 -18.27
CA THR A 328 21.25 -19.61 -17.66
C THR A 328 22.71 -20.06 -17.52
N THR A 329 23.67 -19.21 -17.91
CA THR A 329 25.10 -19.46 -17.71
C THR A 329 25.41 -19.72 -16.23
N ALA A 330 26.31 -20.67 -16.01
CA ALA A 330 26.81 -21.07 -14.71
C ALA A 330 27.19 -19.87 -13.83
N PRO A 331 26.90 -19.89 -12.51
CA PRO A 331 27.30 -18.84 -11.60
C PRO A 331 28.82 -18.64 -11.58
N PHE A 332 29.24 -17.39 -11.42
CA PHE A 332 30.64 -17.06 -11.20
C PHE A 332 30.78 -15.89 -10.23
N ALA A 333 31.96 -15.78 -9.65
CA ALA A 333 32.34 -14.70 -8.76
C ALA A 333 33.77 -14.24 -9.05
N TYR A 334 34.05 -12.98 -8.70
CA TYR A 334 35.38 -12.42 -8.82
C TYR A 334 35.71 -11.47 -7.67
N PHE A 335 36.99 -11.30 -7.38
CA PHE A 335 37.46 -10.37 -6.35
C PHE A 335 38.88 -9.86 -6.67
N TYR A 336 39.16 -8.62 -6.30
CA TYR A 336 40.46 -7.98 -6.46
C TYR A 336 41.10 -7.73 -5.10
N CYS A 337 42.02 -8.60 -4.69
CA CYS A 337 42.74 -8.46 -3.44
C CYS A 337 43.65 -7.22 -3.47
N ALA A 338 43.82 -6.57 -2.32
CA ALA A 338 44.71 -5.44 -2.18
C ALA A 338 45.13 -5.27 -0.71
N ASP A 339 46.37 -4.80 -0.50
CA ASP A 339 46.87 -4.33 0.80
C ASP A 339 46.76 -2.80 0.87
N TYR A 340 45.52 -2.28 0.92
CA TYR A 340 45.27 -0.85 1.06
C TYR A 340 44.75 -0.53 2.46
N GLU A 341 45.40 0.41 3.16
CA GLU A 341 44.96 0.87 4.48
C GLU A 341 43.54 1.45 4.47
N ALA A 342 43.10 2.02 3.34
CA ALA A 342 41.77 2.57 3.17
C ALA A 342 40.68 1.50 2.96
N GLU A 343 41.05 0.30 2.51
CA GLU A 343 40.14 -0.84 2.25
C GLU A 343 40.74 -2.15 2.81
N PRO A 344 40.99 -2.26 4.12
CA PRO A 344 41.64 -3.42 4.73
C PRO A 344 40.85 -4.72 4.56
N GLU A 345 39.54 -4.63 4.32
CA GLU A 345 38.67 -5.77 4.04
C GLU A 345 39.07 -6.53 2.76
N ARG A 346 39.81 -5.90 1.84
CA ARG A 346 40.28 -6.53 0.59
C ARG A 346 41.43 -7.52 0.80
N GLY A 347 41.98 -7.58 2.02
CA GLY A 347 42.95 -8.59 2.45
C GLY A 347 42.40 -9.59 3.48
N GLN A 348 41.12 -9.52 3.86
CA GLN A 348 40.56 -10.34 4.94
C GLN A 348 39.80 -11.57 4.39
N PRO A 349 40.12 -12.82 4.81
CA PRO A 349 39.55 -14.02 4.22
C PRO A 349 38.03 -14.11 4.35
N ASP A 350 37.48 -13.77 5.51
CA ASP A 350 36.02 -13.78 5.73
C ASP A 350 35.33 -12.78 4.80
N LYS A 351 35.88 -11.58 4.61
CA LYS A 351 35.31 -10.52 3.76
C LYS A 351 35.34 -10.88 2.28
N ILE A 352 36.45 -11.45 1.82
CA ILE A 352 36.63 -11.93 0.44
C ILE A 352 35.61 -13.04 0.15
N LEU A 353 35.56 -14.07 1.00
CA LEU A 353 34.66 -15.20 0.80
C LEU A 353 33.18 -14.80 0.92
N ARG A 354 32.85 -13.86 1.80
CA ARG A 354 31.53 -13.23 1.90
C ARG A 354 31.10 -12.51 0.62
N SER A 355 32.03 -11.79 -0.02
CA SER A 355 31.78 -11.17 -1.34
C SER A 355 31.52 -12.24 -2.41
N ILE A 356 32.26 -13.35 -2.39
CA ILE A 356 32.04 -14.49 -3.29
C ILE A 356 30.66 -15.12 -3.05
N VAL A 357 30.28 -15.39 -1.80
CA VAL A 357 28.94 -15.90 -1.45
C VAL A 357 27.86 -14.98 -1.99
N ARG A 358 28.00 -13.66 -1.79
CA ARG A 358 27.05 -12.67 -2.31
C ARG A 358 26.89 -12.78 -3.83
N GLN A 359 27.99 -12.88 -4.58
CA GLN A 359 27.95 -12.96 -6.04
C GLN A 359 27.34 -14.27 -6.56
N LEU A 360 27.60 -15.39 -5.89
CA LEU A 360 27.11 -16.71 -6.31
C LEU A 360 25.65 -16.98 -5.95
N THR A 361 25.15 -16.38 -4.86
CA THR A 361 23.86 -16.75 -4.28
C THR A 361 22.76 -15.73 -4.52
N VAL A 362 23.11 -14.53 -4.98
CA VAL A 362 22.18 -13.43 -5.28
C VAL A 362 22.06 -13.25 -6.78
N SER A 363 20.84 -13.38 -7.30
CA SER A 363 20.58 -13.15 -8.71
C SER A 363 20.44 -11.66 -9.04
N ALA A 364 21.10 -11.22 -10.11
CA ALA A 364 20.95 -9.87 -10.67
C ALA A 364 19.65 -9.68 -11.49
N GLN A 365 18.84 -10.73 -11.64
CA GLN A 365 17.59 -10.73 -12.43
C GLN A 365 16.44 -9.99 -11.69
N PRO A 366 15.38 -9.56 -12.43
CA PRO A 366 14.25 -8.80 -11.85
C PRO A 366 13.55 -9.48 -10.67
N GLN A 367 13.64 -10.81 -10.59
CA GLN A 367 13.01 -11.61 -9.51
C GLN A 367 13.83 -11.66 -8.21
N ARG A 368 14.97 -10.95 -8.10
CA ARG A 368 15.78 -10.77 -6.87
C ARG A 368 15.90 -12.04 -6.01
N LYS A 369 16.17 -13.18 -6.65
CA LYS A 369 16.21 -14.48 -5.96
C LYS A 369 17.51 -14.59 -5.17
N VAL A 370 17.39 -15.03 -3.93
CA VAL A 370 18.50 -15.46 -3.08
C VAL A 370 18.32 -16.96 -2.85
N ARG A 371 19.42 -17.71 -2.81
CA ARG A 371 19.34 -19.14 -2.47
C ARG A 371 18.84 -19.37 -1.04
N ASP A 372 17.98 -20.37 -0.90
CA ASP A 372 17.31 -20.70 0.36
C ASP A 372 18.29 -20.98 1.52
N ALA A 373 19.43 -21.62 1.24
CA ALA A 373 20.46 -21.88 2.25
C ALA A 373 21.03 -20.59 2.87
N VAL A 374 21.22 -19.55 2.06
CA VAL A 374 21.69 -18.23 2.53
C VAL A 374 20.58 -17.50 3.28
N LEU A 375 19.36 -17.50 2.73
CA LEU A 375 18.23 -16.85 3.36
C LEU A 375 17.94 -17.45 4.74
N SER A 376 17.93 -18.78 4.84
CA SER A 376 17.70 -19.52 6.09
C SER A 376 18.78 -19.22 7.12
N GLU A 377 20.05 -19.15 6.72
CA GLU A 377 21.16 -18.84 7.63
C GLU A 377 21.09 -17.39 8.13
N TYR A 378 20.71 -16.45 7.26
CA TYR A 378 20.48 -15.06 7.65
C TYR A 378 19.32 -14.93 8.64
N GLU A 379 18.16 -15.54 8.32
CA GLU A 379 16.97 -15.51 9.19
C GLU A 379 17.24 -16.15 10.54
N ARG A 380 17.96 -17.28 10.59
CA ARG A 380 18.38 -17.94 11.83
C ARG A 380 19.21 -17.00 12.71
N ARG A 381 20.27 -16.40 12.15
CA ARG A 381 21.16 -15.50 12.91
C ARG A 381 20.49 -14.19 13.30
N ARG A 382 19.58 -13.70 12.47
CA ARG A 382 18.76 -12.53 12.79
C ARG A 382 17.83 -12.82 13.97
N ALA A 383 17.14 -13.96 13.97
CA ALA A 383 16.28 -14.36 15.08
C ALA A 383 17.07 -14.54 16.39
N GLU A 384 18.26 -15.13 16.34
CA GLU A 384 19.17 -15.24 17.48
C GLU A 384 19.58 -13.85 18.01
N ALA A 385 19.92 -12.93 17.11
CA ALA A 385 20.33 -11.58 17.47
C ALA A 385 19.17 -10.74 18.05
N GLU A 386 17.95 -10.91 17.53
CA GLU A 386 16.74 -10.27 18.06
C GLU A 386 16.42 -10.76 19.48
N LEU A 387 16.64 -12.04 19.79
CA LEU A 387 16.46 -12.60 21.13
C LEU A 387 17.48 -12.04 22.13
N ASP A 388 18.74 -11.90 21.70
CA ASP A 388 19.83 -11.44 22.57
C ASP A 388 19.96 -9.90 22.61
N GLY A 389 19.27 -9.18 21.72
CA GLY A 389 19.33 -7.71 21.62
C GLY A 389 20.59 -7.17 20.93
N PHE A 390 21.20 -7.94 20.03
CA PHE A 390 22.43 -7.59 19.31
C PHE A 390 22.22 -7.59 17.78
N GLU A 391 23.28 -7.28 17.03
CA GLU A 391 23.31 -7.44 15.58
C GLU A 391 23.60 -8.89 15.15
N ALA A 392 23.08 -9.28 13.99
CA ALA A 392 23.31 -10.61 13.44
C ALA A 392 24.81 -10.87 13.20
N LYS A 393 25.33 -11.96 13.77
CA LYS A 393 26.74 -12.35 13.60
C LYS A 393 27.10 -12.51 12.13
N MET A 394 28.22 -11.92 11.73
CA MET A 394 28.75 -12.02 10.37
C MET A 394 29.26 -13.43 10.07
N LEU A 395 29.15 -13.85 8.81
CA LEU A 395 29.69 -15.12 8.33
C LEU A 395 31.20 -15.19 8.55
N GLN A 396 31.68 -16.33 9.05
CA GLN A 396 33.12 -16.62 9.14
C GLN A 396 33.55 -17.45 7.92
N VAL A 397 34.86 -17.71 7.79
CA VAL A 397 35.44 -18.47 6.67
C VAL A 397 34.74 -19.82 6.46
N ASP A 398 34.56 -20.61 7.52
CA ASP A 398 33.90 -21.93 7.43
C ASP A 398 32.42 -21.84 7.02
N ASP A 399 31.71 -20.80 7.45
CA ASP A 399 30.34 -20.56 7.01
C ASP A 399 30.29 -20.25 5.52
N CYS A 400 31.22 -19.43 5.04
CA CYS A 400 31.29 -19.09 3.63
C CYS A 400 31.65 -20.31 2.78
N VAL A 401 32.61 -21.13 3.21
CA VAL A 401 32.94 -22.40 2.54
C VAL A 401 31.72 -23.30 2.43
N ARG A 402 30.95 -23.45 3.52
CA ARG A 402 29.70 -24.24 3.52
C ARG A 402 28.68 -23.70 2.53
N LEU A 403 28.46 -22.39 2.49
CA LEU A 403 27.51 -21.75 1.58
C LEU A 403 27.96 -21.79 0.12
N ILE A 404 29.27 -21.65 -0.15
CA ILE A 404 29.83 -21.82 -1.50
C ILE A 404 29.65 -23.28 -1.94
N LEU A 405 29.91 -24.25 -1.06
CA LEU A 405 29.72 -25.67 -1.35
C LEU A 405 28.25 -26.01 -1.68
N ASP A 406 27.27 -25.38 -1.04
CA ASP A 406 25.86 -25.53 -1.42
C ASP A 406 25.62 -25.15 -2.90
N VAL A 407 26.22 -24.05 -3.36
CA VAL A 407 26.16 -23.65 -4.76
C VAL A 407 26.89 -24.65 -5.64
N THR A 408 28.15 -24.96 -5.35
CA THR A 408 28.97 -25.83 -6.19
C THR A 408 28.51 -27.29 -6.20
N ASN A 409 27.68 -27.70 -5.24
CA ASN A 409 27.05 -29.03 -5.24
C ASN A 409 25.86 -29.13 -6.19
N SER A 410 25.34 -28.00 -6.67
CA SER A 410 24.19 -27.95 -7.58
C SER A 410 24.52 -27.38 -8.96
N ASP A 411 25.47 -26.43 -9.03
CA ASP A 411 25.90 -25.80 -10.27
C ASP A 411 27.42 -25.91 -10.46
N PRO A 412 27.91 -25.98 -11.71
CA PRO A 412 29.30 -25.66 -11.98
C PRO A 412 29.57 -24.18 -11.66
N VAL A 413 30.76 -23.85 -11.16
CA VAL A 413 31.09 -22.48 -10.70
C VAL A 413 32.49 -22.08 -11.14
N THR A 414 32.66 -20.79 -11.47
CA THR A 414 33.98 -20.18 -11.68
C THR A 414 34.25 -19.07 -10.66
N ILE A 415 35.41 -19.08 -10.02
CA ILE A 415 35.85 -18.04 -9.09
C ILE A 415 37.17 -17.44 -9.62
N VAL A 416 37.26 -16.11 -9.68
CA VAL A 416 38.46 -15.39 -10.13
C VAL A 416 38.98 -14.50 -9.00
N LEU A 417 40.20 -14.72 -8.52
CA LEU A 417 40.84 -13.88 -7.51
C LEU A 417 42.10 -13.24 -8.07
N ASP A 418 42.10 -11.92 -8.16
CA ASP A 418 43.26 -11.16 -8.59
C ASP A 418 44.16 -10.80 -7.41
N ALA A 419 45.48 -10.87 -7.63
CA ALA A 419 46.54 -10.38 -6.75
C ALA A 419 46.53 -10.99 -5.33
N VAL A 420 46.42 -12.32 -5.22
CA VAL A 420 46.40 -13.00 -3.92
C VAL A 420 47.72 -12.84 -3.12
N ASP A 421 48.81 -12.39 -3.73
CA ASP A 421 50.04 -12.02 -3.02
C ASP A 421 49.93 -10.73 -2.20
N GLU A 422 48.97 -9.85 -2.52
CA GLU A 422 48.68 -8.64 -1.74
C GLU A 422 47.89 -8.97 -0.46
N VAL A 423 47.53 -10.25 -0.23
CA VAL A 423 46.97 -10.71 1.04
C VAL A 423 48.12 -11.09 2.00
N LYS A 424 48.04 -10.62 3.24
CA LYS A 424 49.02 -10.92 4.29
C LYS A 424 49.18 -12.42 4.49
N GLU A 425 50.38 -12.87 4.83
CA GLU A 425 50.75 -14.29 4.74
C GLU A 425 49.81 -15.24 5.49
N GLN A 426 49.44 -14.91 6.73
CA GLN A 426 48.54 -15.73 7.54
C GLN A 426 47.13 -15.80 6.94
N ASP A 427 46.58 -14.65 6.56
CA ASP A 427 45.26 -14.53 5.94
C ASP A 427 45.22 -15.21 4.57
N ARG A 428 46.31 -15.11 3.80
CA ARG A 428 46.48 -15.76 2.50
C ARG A 428 46.45 -17.27 2.63
N TYR A 429 47.10 -17.81 3.66
CA TYR A 429 47.07 -19.25 3.94
C TYR A 429 45.64 -19.73 4.20
N GLU A 430 44.90 -19.03 5.06
CA GLU A 430 43.51 -19.35 5.37
C GLU A 430 42.60 -19.27 4.12
N LEU A 431 42.72 -18.18 3.34
CA LEU A 431 41.95 -17.97 2.11
C LEU A 431 42.20 -19.07 1.07
N LEU A 432 43.47 -19.36 0.74
CA LEU A 432 43.81 -20.35 -0.28
C LEU A 432 43.45 -21.78 0.17
N HIS A 433 43.56 -22.08 1.46
CA HIS A 433 43.11 -23.36 2.00
C HIS A 433 41.57 -23.50 1.95
N ALA A 434 40.82 -22.43 2.23
CA ALA A 434 39.37 -22.39 2.08
C ALA A 434 38.95 -22.66 0.62
N LEU A 435 39.60 -22.03 -0.36
CA LEU A 435 39.33 -22.26 -1.78
C LEU A 435 39.70 -23.68 -2.21
N SER A 436 40.81 -24.23 -1.71
CA SER A 436 41.22 -25.61 -1.99
C SER A 436 40.20 -26.61 -1.45
N ARG A 437 39.63 -26.35 -0.26
CA ARG A 437 38.51 -27.13 0.28
C ARG A 437 37.27 -27.05 -0.61
N VAL A 438 36.92 -25.87 -1.11
CA VAL A 438 35.81 -25.72 -2.07
C VAL A 438 36.08 -26.58 -3.31
N VAL A 439 37.24 -26.42 -3.97
CA VAL A 439 37.60 -27.16 -5.19
C VAL A 439 37.57 -28.68 -5.00
N SER A 440 38.08 -29.18 -3.86
CA SER A 440 38.18 -30.61 -3.57
C SER A 440 36.89 -31.25 -3.05
N SER A 441 35.97 -30.47 -2.46
CA SER A 441 34.75 -30.98 -1.82
C SER A 441 33.47 -30.71 -2.62
N SER A 442 33.55 -30.00 -3.76
CA SER A 442 32.42 -29.75 -4.66
C SER A 442 31.97 -31.01 -5.42
N ASN A 443 30.66 -31.20 -5.56
CA ASN A 443 30.10 -32.27 -6.41
C ASN A 443 29.99 -31.89 -7.91
N ASN A 444 30.07 -30.60 -8.27
CA ASN A 444 30.19 -30.16 -9.66
C ASN A 444 31.54 -29.50 -9.95
N VAL A 445 31.77 -29.28 -11.24
CA VAL A 445 32.97 -28.64 -11.77
C VAL A 445 33.16 -27.24 -11.17
N THR A 446 34.20 -27.10 -10.37
CA THR A 446 34.60 -25.83 -9.76
C THR A 446 35.94 -25.37 -10.30
N LYS A 447 35.95 -24.20 -10.91
CA LYS A 447 37.13 -23.59 -11.52
C LYS A 447 37.57 -22.39 -10.71
N VAL A 448 38.81 -22.38 -10.24
CA VAL A 448 39.37 -21.21 -9.54
C VAL A 448 40.54 -20.66 -10.35
N LEU A 449 40.50 -19.40 -10.74
CA LEU A 449 41.64 -18.68 -11.30
C LEU A 449 42.18 -17.77 -10.22
N VAL A 450 43.46 -17.90 -9.90
CA VAL A 450 44.17 -16.98 -9.00
C VAL A 450 45.30 -16.31 -9.76
N THR A 451 45.50 -15.00 -9.56
CA THR A 451 46.68 -14.32 -10.07
C THR A 451 47.65 -13.97 -8.94
N SER A 452 48.95 -14.09 -9.20
CA SER A 452 49.94 -13.70 -8.21
C SER A 452 51.31 -13.36 -8.78
N ARG A 453 52.15 -12.64 -8.03
CA ARG A 453 53.61 -12.61 -8.27
C ARG A 453 54.23 -14.01 -8.10
N ASP A 454 55.46 -14.17 -8.58
CA ASP A 454 56.26 -15.36 -8.29
C ASP A 454 56.49 -15.48 -6.78
N ASN A 455 55.77 -16.39 -6.14
CA ASN A 455 55.81 -16.57 -4.70
C ASN A 455 55.85 -18.06 -4.35
N SER A 456 56.98 -18.49 -3.77
CA SER A 456 57.21 -19.88 -3.36
C SER A 456 56.18 -20.39 -2.36
N HIS A 457 55.66 -19.53 -1.46
CA HIS A 457 54.64 -19.91 -0.49
C HIS A 457 53.31 -20.23 -1.17
N ILE A 458 52.91 -19.46 -2.18
CA ILE A 458 51.66 -19.71 -2.93
C ILE A 458 51.77 -21.01 -3.72
N HIS A 459 52.94 -21.27 -4.32
CA HIS A 459 53.20 -22.56 -4.98
C HIS A 459 53.16 -23.75 -4.01
N ALA A 460 53.58 -23.56 -2.76
CA ALA A 460 53.53 -24.60 -1.72
C ALA A 460 52.10 -24.86 -1.21
N ILE A 461 51.27 -23.81 -1.11
CA ILE A 461 49.86 -23.93 -0.69
C ILE A 461 48.99 -24.51 -1.80
N LEU A 462 49.32 -24.25 -3.07
CA LEU A 462 48.61 -24.73 -4.25
C LEU A 462 49.48 -25.68 -5.10
N PRO A 463 49.88 -26.86 -4.57
CA PRO A 463 50.79 -27.76 -5.28
C PRO A 463 50.17 -28.35 -6.56
N ASP A 464 48.85 -28.60 -6.55
CA ASP A 464 48.11 -29.21 -7.66
C ASP A 464 47.56 -28.19 -8.67
N ALA A 465 47.82 -26.89 -8.47
CA ALA A 465 47.36 -25.87 -9.40
C ALA A 465 48.12 -25.98 -10.73
N ARG A 466 47.37 -25.83 -11.83
CA ARG A 466 47.97 -25.60 -13.16
C ARG A 466 48.62 -24.22 -13.14
N LYS A 467 49.85 -24.10 -13.64
CA LYS A 467 50.63 -22.86 -13.55
C LYS A 467 50.86 -22.30 -14.93
N LEU A 468 50.35 -21.09 -15.18
CA LEU A 468 50.58 -20.35 -16.41
C LEU A 468 51.44 -19.14 -16.07
N ARG A 469 52.68 -19.11 -16.55
CA ARG A 469 53.58 -17.98 -16.39
C ARG A 469 53.37 -16.97 -17.52
N ILE A 470 53.10 -15.71 -17.20
CA ILE A 470 53.14 -14.61 -18.17
C ILE A 470 54.61 -14.38 -18.55
N ASN A 471 54.96 -14.77 -19.77
CA ASN A 471 56.29 -14.60 -20.32
C ASN A 471 56.33 -13.46 -21.37
N LYS A 472 57.54 -13.04 -21.76
CA LYS A 472 57.71 -11.99 -22.77
C LYS A 472 57.05 -12.36 -24.09
N GLU A 473 57.22 -13.60 -24.54
CA GLU A 473 56.82 -14.06 -25.86
C GLU A 473 55.30 -13.97 -26.06
N GLY A 474 54.51 -14.39 -25.06
CA GLY A 474 53.05 -14.31 -25.11
C GLY A 474 52.49 -12.90 -24.92
N ASN A 475 53.21 -12.03 -24.21
CA ASN A 475 52.75 -10.67 -23.87
C ASN A 475 53.36 -9.56 -24.74
N HIS A 476 54.29 -9.88 -25.65
CA HIS A 476 55.05 -8.89 -26.41
C HIS A 476 54.16 -7.97 -27.25
N ALA A 477 53.16 -8.54 -27.94
CA ALA A 477 52.24 -7.77 -28.77
C ALA A 477 51.41 -6.78 -27.94
N ASP A 478 50.98 -7.18 -26.74
CA ASP A 478 50.24 -6.31 -25.83
C ASP A 478 51.11 -5.17 -25.29
N VAL A 479 52.38 -5.47 -24.97
CA VAL A 479 53.36 -4.46 -24.52
C VAL A 479 53.66 -3.46 -25.64
N ASP A 480 53.89 -3.92 -26.87
CA ASP A 480 54.09 -3.03 -28.03
C ASP A 480 52.87 -2.13 -28.25
N CYS A 481 51.67 -2.71 -28.26
CA CYS A 481 50.42 -1.97 -28.39
C CYS A 481 50.26 -0.90 -27.30
N PHE A 482 50.53 -1.26 -26.05
CA PHE A 482 50.48 -0.35 -24.90
C PHE A 482 51.49 0.79 -25.02
N VAL A 483 52.74 0.47 -25.31
CA VAL A 483 53.81 1.48 -25.46
C VAL A 483 53.49 2.45 -26.59
N ARG A 484 53.03 1.96 -27.74
CA ARG A 484 52.58 2.81 -28.86
C ARG A 484 51.45 3.74 -28.45
N ALA A 485 50.43 3.23 -27.77
CA ALA A 485 49.30 4.03 -27.30
C ALA A 485 49.73 5.11 -26.30
N GLN A 486 50.60 4.78 -25.35
CA GLN A 486 51.13 5.75 -24.37
C GLN A 486 51.96 6.84 -25.05
N ILE A 487 52.87 6.48 -25.97
CA ILE A 487 53.68 7.46 -26.73
C ILE A 487 52.78 8.39 -27.56
N ASN A 488 51.76 7.85 -28.23
CA ASN A 488 50.80 8.65 -28.98
C ASN A 488 50.07 9.63 -28.05
N GLY A 489 49.54 9.15 -26.92
CA GLY A 489 48.82 9.97 -25.96
C GLY A 489 49.67 11.11 -25.37
N VAL A 490 50.92 10.84 -24.96
CA VAL A 490 51.80 11.91 -24.43
C VAL A 490 52.28 12.88 -25.52
N THR A 491 52.37 12.42 -26.77
CA THR A 491 52.69 13.28 -27.93
C THR A 491 51.53 14.21 -28.24
N GLU A 492 50.31 13.69 -28.33
CA GLU A 492 49.08 14.46 -28.58
C GLU A 492 48.82 15.49 -27.46
N ALA A 493 49.05 15.09 -26.20
CA ALA A 493 48.98 15.97 -25.04
C ALA A 493 50.13 16.99 -24.95
N LYS A 494 51.06 16.99 -25.92
CA LYS A 494 52.26 17.85 -25.97
C LYS A 494 53.18 17.73 -24.76
N ARG A 495 53.09 16.62 -24.01
CA ARG A 495 53.94 16.31 -22.85
C ARG A 495 55.30 15.73 -23.27
N LEU A 496 55.37 15.15 -24.47
CA LEU A 496 56.61 14.68 -25.07
C LEU A 496 57.03 15.61 -26.21
N LEU A 497 58.20 16.23 -26.10
CA LEU A 497 58.80 17.12 -27.10
C LEU A 497 57.82 18.16 -27.68
N ASN A 498 56.91 18.70 -26.85
CA ASN A 498 55.84 19.64 -27.25
C ASN A 498 54.97 19.14 -28.41
N GLY A 499 54.83 17.81 -28.56
CA GLY A 499 54.07 17.15 -29.62
C GLY A 499 54.79 17.02 -30.96
N ARG A 500 56.08 17.36 -31.03
CA ARG A 500 56.91 17.28 -32.25
C ARG A 500 57.81 16.05 -32.21
N VAL A 501 57.21 14.87 -32.31
CA VAL A 501 57.91 13.58 -32.36
C VAL A 501 57.87 13.06 -33.79
N SER A 502 59.03 12.85 -34.42
CA SER A 502 59.09 12.25 -35.76
C SER A 502 58.67 10.77 -35.71
N LEU A 503 58.21 10.22 -36.84
CA LEU A 503 57.86 8.79 -36.92
C LEU A 503 59.06 7.89 -36.58
N SER A 504 60.26 8.23 -37.07
CA SER A 504 61.48 7.49 -36.78
C SER A 504 61.83 7.46 -35.29
N LEU A 505 61.70 8.60 -34.60
CA LEU A 505 61.96 8.69 -33.16
C LEU A 505 60.86 7.97 -32.36
N ARG A 506 59.63 8.00 -32.85
CA ARG A 506 58.52 7.25 -32.25
C ARG A 506 58.80 5.75 -32.28
N ASP A 507 59.17 5.21 -33.44
CA ASP A 507 59.46 3.78 -33.58
C ASP A 507 60.69 3.38 -32.76
N GLU A 508 61.76 4.21 -32.75
CA GLU A 508 62.92 3.98 -31.90
C GLU A 508 62.57 3.97 -30.40
N LEU A 509 61.69 4.88 -29.95
CA LEU A 509 61.21 4.91 -28.56
C LEU A 509 60.38 3.66 -28.23
N VAL A 510 59.52 3.23 -29.15
CA VAL A 510 58.72 2.00 -28.96
C VAL A 510 59.67 0.81 -28.81
N ASP A 511 60.58 0.60 -29.76
CA ASP A 511 61.51 -0.53 -29.77
C ASP A 511 62.33 -0.57 -28.47
N LYS A 512 62.88 0.58 -28.05
CA LYS A 512 63.68 0.67 -26.81
C LYS A 512 62.88 0.40 -25.55
N LEU A 513 61.65 0.89 -25.47
CA LEU A 513 60.78 0.68 -24.30
C LEU A 513 60.24 -0.76 -24.25
N VAL A 514 59.93 -1.37 -25.39
CA VAL A 514 59.50 -2.76 -25.47
C VAL A 514 60.65 -3.72 -25.13
N GLU A 515 61.86 -3.46 -25.63
CA GLU A 515 63.08 -4.19 -25.23
C GLU A 515 63.32 -4.10 -23.71
N GLY A 516 63.24 -2.89 -23.16
CA GLY A 516 63.48 -2.63 -21.73
C GLY A 516 62.40 -3.19 -20.80
N ALA A 517 61.14 -3.28 -21.25
CA ALA A 517 60.04 -3.86 -20.48
C ALA A 517 60.21 -5.36 -20.20
N GLY A 518 61.09 -6.04 -20.94
CA GLY A 518 61.39 -7.45 -20.72
C GLY A 518 62.35 -7.74 -19.57
N GLU A 519 63.23 -6.82 -19.17
CA GLU A 519 64.27 -7.13 -18.18
C GLU A 519 64.18 -6.20 -16.98
N MET A 520 63.41 -6.63 -15.98
CA MET A 520 63.61 -6.28 -14.57
C MET A 520 63.30 -7.46 -13.67
#